data_AF-A0A2V8E1V7-F1
#
_entry.id   AF-A0A2V8E1V7-F1
#
_cell.length_a   1.000
_cell.length_b   1.000
_cell.length_c   1.000
_cell.angle_alpha   90.00
_cell.angle_beta   90.00
_cell.angle_gamma   90.00
#
_symmetry.space_group_name_H-M   'P 1'
#
loop_
_entity.id
_entity.type
_entity.pdbx_description
1 polymer ?
#
loop_
_entity_poly.entity_id
_entity_poly.type
_entity_poly.pdbx_seq_one_letter_code
_entity_poly.pdbx_strand_id
1 'polypeptide(L)'
;RIGTVDVLLGLHHGQDTSNSEVLVHAVHPRVAIMNDGTRKGGQPAVMKTLHTSPGLEDLWQIHFSLLSGQEYTVPGLFIANMVDQQQATMPLAAIPLPPPGPGAPPAPAHNGTAYWIKVSAQTDGSFTVTNARNGFSKTYSVNSRVGTN
;
A
#
# COMPACT_ATOMS: atom_id res chain seq x y z
N ARG A 1 17.25 18.82 6.37
CA ARG A 1 17.09 17.35 6.48
C ARG A 1 15.59 17.05 6.47
N ILE A 2 15.15 15.93 5.89
CA ILE A 2 13.72 15.55 5.80
C ILE A 2 13.21 14.93 7.11
N GLY A 3 14.05 14.17 7.82
CA GLY A 3 13.68 13.54 9.09
C GLY A 3 12.83 12.27 8.91
N THR A 4 12.34 11.70 10.02
CA THR A 4 11.44 10.55 9.98
C THR A 4 9.98 10.97 9.87
N VAL A 5 9.14 10.11 9.31
CA VAL A 5 7.69 10.32 9.20
C VAL A 5 6.93 9.15 9.84
N ASP A 6 5.74 9.40 10.38
CA ASP A 6 4.88 8.32 10.87
C ASP A 6 4.07 7.67 9.73
N VAL A 7 3.58 8.49 8.79
CA VAL A 7 2.76 8.04 7.66
C VAL A 7 3.38 8.46 6.33
N LEU A 8 3.62 7.50 5.45
CA LEU A 8 4.05 7.71 4.08
C LEU A 8 2.89 7.44 3.11
N LEU A 9 2.33 8.50 2.55
CA LEU A 9 1.18 8.45 1.65
C LEU A 9 1.60 8.60 0.20
N GLY A 10 0.94 7.86 -0.70
CA GLY A 10 0.91 8.22 -2.12
C GLY A 10 2.25 8.00 -2.81
N LEU A 11 2.83 6.82 -2.57
CA LEU A 11 4.08 6.23 -3.10
C LEU A 11 4.17 6.18 -4.64
N HIS A 12 3.63 7.14 -5.39
CA HIS A 12 3.39 7.05 -6.83
C HIS A 12 2.78 5.69 -7.22
N HIS A 13 1.76 5.27 -6.47
CA HIS A 13 1.11 3.95 -6.55
C HIS A 13 1.98 2.76 -6.10
N GLY A 14 3.23 2.94 -5.72
CA GLY A 14 4.19 1.86 -5.48
C GLY A 14 4.99 1.51 -6.73
N GLN A 15 5.43 2.53 -7.48
CA GLN A 15 6.30 2.41 -8.66
C GLN A 15 7.76 2.69 -8.32
N ASP A 16 8.68 1.93 -8.93
CA ASP A 16 10.12 2.04 -8.71
C ASP A 16 10.72 3.43 -9.03
N THR A 17 10.10 4.18 -9.93
CA THR A 17 10.49 5.55 -10.30
C THR A 17 10.37 6.59 -9.17
N SER A 18 9.79 6.27 -8.01
CA SER A 18 9.59 7.24 -6.91
C SER A 18 9.82 6.70 -5.50
N ASN A 19 10.23 5.43 -5.35
CA ASN A 19 10.36 4.76 -4.05
C ASN A 19 11.72 4.08 -3.91
N SER A 20 12.79 4.85 -4.09
CA SER A 20 14.14 4.33 -3.87
C SER A 20 14.31 3.86 -2.43
N GLU A 21 15.05 2.77 -2.24
CA GLU A 21 15.33 2.19 -0.93
C GLU A 21 15.92 3.22 0.04
N VAL A 22 16.90 3.99 -0.44
CA VAL A 22 17.54 5.04 0.35
C VAL A 22 16.53 6.06 0.89
N LEU A 23 15.53 6.48 0.09
CA LEU A 23 14.54 7.45 0.55
C LEU A 23 13.58 6.82 1.57
N VAL A 24 12.99 5.67 1.22
CA VAL A 24 11.98 5.01 2.04
C VAL A 24 12.57 4.59 3.39
N HIS A 25 13.77 4.01 3.38
CA HIS A 25 14.45 3.61 4.61
C HIS A 25 14.84 4.83 5.43
N ALA A 26 15.36 5.91 4.83
CA ALA A 26 15.79 7.10 5.58
C ALA A 26 14.67 7.86 6.28
N VAL A 27 13.42 7.74 5.82
CA VAL A 27 12.26 8.38 6.47
C VAL A 27 11.57 7.48 7.51
N HIS A 28 11.96 6.20 7.64
CA HIS A 28 11.47 5.26 8.67
C HIS A 28 9.94 5.32 8.92
N PRO A 29 9.09 5.14 7.88
CA PRO A 29 7.66 5.21 8.02
C PRO A 29 7.13 4.10 8.92
N ARG A 30 6.20 4.43 9.81
CA ARG A 30 5.45 3.42 10.58
C ARG A 30 4.33 2.82 9.75
N VAL A 31 3.67 3.65 8.95
CA VAL A 31 2.58 3.23 8.08
C VAL A 31 2.79 3.74 6.67
N ALA A 32 2.59 2.87 5.70
CA ALA A 32 2.53 3.22 4.29
C ALA A 32 1.08 3.12 3.78
N ILE A 33 0.63 4.10 2.99
CA ILE A 33 -0.66 4.07 2.31
C ILE A 33 -0.44 4.19 0.80
N MET A 34 -0.73 3.12 0.09
CA MET A 34 -0.54 3.00 -1.34
C MET A 34 -1.84 3.34 -2.07
N ASN A 35 -1.82 4.39 -2.90
CA ASN A 35 -2.95 4.76 -3.75
C ASN A 35 -2.97 3.96 -5.06
N ASP A 36 -2.74 2.66 -4.97
CA ASP A 36 -2.67 1.74 -6.10
C ASP A 36 -4.04 1.49 -6.75
N GLY A 37 -3.98 0.83 -7.90
CA GLY A 37 -5.10 0.22 -8.58
C GLY A 37 -4.80 -1.26 -8.86
N THR A 38 -5.83 -2.03 -9.23
CA THR A 38 -5.71 -3.48 -9.42
C THR A 38 -4.60 -3.92 -10.36
N ARG A 39 -4.26 -3.09 -11.35
CA ARG A 39 -3.15 -3.28 -12.30
C ARG A 39 -2.14 -2.12 -12.32
N LYS A 40 -2.08 -1.31 -11.26
CA LYS A 40 -1.21 -0.13 -11.19
C LYS A 40 -0.61 -0.02 -9.79
N GLY A 41 0.70 -0.21 -9.68
CA GLY A 41 1.37 -0.11 -8.39
C GLY A 41 1.57 -1.45 -7.67
N GLY A 42 2.26 -1.43 -6.54
CA GLY A 42 2.64 -2.66 -5.83
C GLY A 42 3.70 -3.48 -6.57
N GLN A 43 4.63 -2.85 -7.28
CA GLN A 43 5.69 -3.58 -7.97
C GLN A 43 6.59 -4.32 -6.94
N PRO A 44 7.03 -5.57 -7.21
CA PRO A 44 7.78 -6.38 -6.25
C PRO A 44 9.02 -5.68 -5.66
N ALA A 45 9.76 -4.92 -6.47
CA ALA A 45 10.93 -4.16 -5.98
C ALA A 45 10.54 -3.09 -4.93
N VAL A 46 9.43 -2.37 -5.14
CA VAL A 46 8.94 -1.37 -4.19
C VAL A 46 8.32 -2.02 -2.97
N MET A 47 7.59 -3.13 -3.15
CA MET A 47 7.04 -3.90 -2.04
C MET A 47 8.16 -4.40 -1.13
N LYS A 48 9.23 -4.95 -1.71
CA LYS A 48 10.44 -5.33 -0.97
C LYS A 48 11.02 -4.15 -0.20
N THR A 49 11.19 -2.99 -0.83
CA THR A 49 11.66 -1.77 -0.16
C THR A 49 10.78 -1.39 1.04
N LEU A 50 9.45 -1.42 0.88
CA LEU A 50 8.51 -1.12 1.96
C LEU A 50 8.63 -2.14 3.09
N HIS A 51 8.50 -3.43 2.81
CA HIS A 51 8.51 -4.49 3.82
C HIS A 51 9.86 -4.64 4.54
N THR A 52 10.95 -4.16 3.95
CA THR A 52 12.28 -4.12 4.58
C THR A 52 12.59 -2.78 5.24
N SER A 53 11.71 -1.78 5.12
CA SER A 53 11.91 -0.46 5.72
C SER A 53 11.93 -0.56 7.25
N PRO A 54 12.96 -0.02 7.92
CA PRO A 54 13.02 -0.03 9.37
C PRO A 54 11.81 0.67 10.00
N GLY A 55 11.15 -0.03 10.92
CA GLY A 55 10.02 0.51 11.69
C GLY A 55 8.66 0.46 10.99
N LEU A 56 8.56 -0.10 9.77
CA LEU A 56 7.26 -0.29 9.11
C LEU A 56 6.41 -1.29 9.91
N GLU A 57 5.22 -0.84 10.33
CA GLU A 57 4.24 -1.65 11.03
C GLU A 57 3.20 -2.23 10.06
N ASP A 58 2.61 -1.41 9.18
CA ASP A 58 1.60 -1.86 8.23
C ASP A 58 1.62 -1.10 6.90
N LEU A 59 1.18 -1.80 5.85
CA LEU A 59 0.90 -1.25 4.54
C LEU A 59 -0.60 -1.34 4.25
N TRP A 60 -1.21 -0.20 3.97
CA TRP A 60 -2.61 -0.07 3.56
C TRP A 60 -2.68 0.21 2.07
N GLN A 61 -3.65 -0.39 1.39
CA GLN A 61 -3.81 -0.26 -0.06
C GLN A 61 -5.21 0.23 -0.41
N ILE A 62 -5.32 1.11 -1.40
CA ILE A 62 -6.62 1.51 -1.93
C ILE A 62 -7.21 0.36 -2.72
N HIS A 63 -6.44 -0.39 -3.51
CA HIS A 63 -6.92 -1.57 -4.23
C HIS A 63 -6.07 -2.81 -3.92
N PHE A 64 -6.66 -4.00 -4.10
CA PHE A 64 -5.87 -5.23 -4.18
C PHE A 64 -4.98 -5.15 -5.43
N SER A 65 -3.66 -5.29 -5.30
CA SER A 65 -2.74 -5.27 -6.45
C SER A 65 -2.46 -6.66 -7.01
N LEU A 66 -2.71 -6.86 -8.31
CA LEU A 66 -2.28 -8.07 -9.04
C LEU A 66 -0.78 -8.09 -9.34
N LEU A 67 -0.09 -6.95 -9.21
CA LEU A 67 1.34 -6.83 -9.52
C LEU A 67 2.23 -7.22 -8.33
N SER A 68 1.71 -7.14 -7.10
CA SER A 68 2.44 -7.52 -5.89
C SER A 68 2.76 -9.01 -5.82
N GLY A 69 2.05 -9.85 -6.58
CA GLY A 69 2.08 -11.31 -6.42
C GLY A 69 1.55 -11.76 -5.06
N GLN A 70 1.59 -13.07 -4.79
CA GLN A 70 1.19 -13.59 -3.48
C GLN A 70 2.17 -13.21 -2.37
N GLU A 71 3.45 -13.08 -2.70
CA GLU A 71 4.53 -12.77 -1.75
C GLU A 71 4.28 -11.47 -0.98
N TYR A 72 3.75 -10.44 -1.65
CA TYR A 72 3.54 -9.12 -1.06
C TYR A 72 2.08 -8.73 -0.90
N THR A 73 1.16 -9.70 -0.97
CA THR A 73 -0.25 -9.44 -0.64
C THR A 73 -0.39 -9.18 0.86
N VAL A 74 -1.01 -8.06 1.24
CA VAL A 74 -1.31 -7.74 2.65
C VAL A 74 -2.64 -8.37 3.09
N PRO A 75 -2.90 -8.55 4.40
CA PRO A 75 -4.18 -9.06 4.87
C PRO A 75 -5.34 -8.20 4.34
N GLY A 76 -6.42 -8.84 3.91
CA GLY A 76 -7.56 -8.15 3.29
C GLY A 76 -8.18 -7.06 4.17
N LEU A 77 -7.96 -7.09 5.48
CA LEU A 77 -8.34 -6.02 6.42
C LEU A 77 -7.78 -4.64 6.03
N PHE A 78 -6.59 -4.60 5.42
CA PHE A 78 -5.83 -3.39 5.09
C PHE A 78 -6.04 -2.88 3.65
N ILE A 79 -6.86 -3.57 2.85
CA ILE A 79 -7.14 -3.22 1.46
C ILE A 79 -8.53 -2.60 1.41
N ALA A 80 -8.76 -1.43 0.80
CA ALA A 80 -10.09 -0.80 0.75
C ALA A 80 -10.99 -1.35 -0.36
N ASN A 81 -10.45 -1.58 -1.55
CA ASN A 81 -11.19 -2.09 -2.71
C ASN A 81 -10.58 -3.42 -3.15
N MET A 82 -11.38 -4.48 -3.18
CA MET A 82 -10.90 -5.81 -3.62
C MET A 82 -10.87 -5.86 -5.16
N VAL A 83 -10.86 -7.08 -5.73
CA VAL A 83 -10.98 -7.27 -7.17
C VAL A 83 -12.46 -7.26 -7.59
N ASP A 84 -12.80 -6.46 -8.59
CA ASP A 84 -14.13 -6.45 -9.23
C ASP A 84 -14.43 -7.76 -9.96
N GLN A 85 -13.37 -8.35 -10.55
CA GLN A 85 -13.41 -9.65 -11.20
C GLN A 85 -12.51 -10.60 -10.44
N GLN A 86 -13.13 -11.49 -9.67
CA GLN A 86 -12.40 -12.54 -8.99
C GLN A 86 -11.80 -13.51 -10.02
N GLN A 87 -10.48 -13.68 -9.96
CA GLN A 87 -9.80 -14.65 -10.81
C GLN A 87 -10.16 -16.07 -10.35
N ALA A 88 -10.29 -17.00 -11.30
CA ALA A 88 -10.52 -18.42 -10.99
C ALA A 88 -9.35 -19.05 -10.22
N THR A 89 -8.16 -18.48 -10.39
CA THR A 89 -6.92 -18.88 -9.70
C THR A 89 -6.13 -17.63 -9.35
N MET A 90 -5.51 -17.61 -8.17
CA MET A 90 -4.57 -16.54 -7.80
C MET A 90 -3.18 -16.88 -8.34
N PRO A 91 -2.56 -16.03 -9.18
CA PRO A 91 -1.23 -16.28 -9.69
C PRO A 91 -0.22 -16.28 -8.54
N LEU A 92 0.68 -17.27 -8.51
CA LEU A 92 1.74 -17.33 -7.50
C LEU A 92 2.76 -16.20 -7.68
N ALA A 93 3.12 -15.92 -8.93
CA ALA A 93 4.06 -14.86 -9.31
C ALA A 93 3.34 -13.56 -9.67
N ALA A 94 4.06 -12.44 -9.54
CA ALA A 94 3.63 -11.13 -10.03
C ALA A 94 3.33 -11.17 -11.54
N ILE A 95 2.26 -10.49 -11.96
CA ILE A 95 1.95 -10.31 -13.38
C ILE A 95 2.79 -9.14 -13.92
N PRO A 96 3.45 -9.27 -15.08
CA PRO A 96 4.16 -8.14 -15.68
C PRO A 96 3.19 -7.04 -16.08
N LEU A 97 3.66 -5.79 -16.03
CA LEU A 97 2.89 -4.66 -16.54
C LEU A 97 2.61 -4.86 -18.05
N PRO A 98 1.37 -4.62 -18.52
CA PRO A 98 1.09 -4.64 -19.95
C PRO A 98 1.90 -3.53 -20.66
N PRO A 99 2.45 -3.80 -21.85
CA PRO A 99 3.20 -2.79 -22.61
C PRO A 99 2.29 -1.61 -22.98
N PRO A 100 2.78 -0.36 -22.89
CA PRO A 100 2.03 0.80 -23.32
C PRO A 100 1.91 0.81 -24.85
N GLY A 101 0.73 1.18 -25.37
CA GLY A 101 0.53 1.39 -26.81
C GLY A 101 -0.82 0.89 -27.33
N PRO A 102 -1.04 1.00 -28.66
CA PRO A 102 -2.22 0.46 -29.33
C PRO A 102 -2.32 -1.05 -29.06
N GLY A 103 -3.41 -1.50 -28.44
CA GLY A 103 -3.62 -2.90 -28.06
C GLY A 103 -3.41 -3.23 -26.58
N ALA A 104 -3.03 -2.26 -25.74
CA ALA A 104 -3.08 -2.43 -24.30
C ALA A 104 -4.52 -2.78 -23.84
N PRO A 105 -4.71 -3.77 -22.96
CA PRO A 105 -6.03 -4.08 -22.42
C PRO A 105 -6.61 -2.83 -21.73
N PRO A 106 -7.93 -2.60 -21.81
CA PRO A 106 -8.55 -1.47 -21.11
C PRO A 106 -8.23 -1.54 -19.62
N ALA A 107 -8.17 -0.40 -18.94
CA ALA A 107 -8.04 -0.39 -17.48
C ALA A 107 -9.18 -1.20 -16.84
N PRO A 108 -8.96 -1.84 -15.67
CA PRO A 108 -10.05 -2.50 -14.97
C PRO A 108 -11.18 -1.49 -14.74
N ALA A 109 -12.41 -1.86 -15.08
CA ALA A 109 -13.56 -1.08 -14.67
C ALA A 109 -13.86 -1.43 -13.21
N HIS A 110 -13.84 -0.41 -12.35
CA HIS A 110 -14.36 -0.55 -10.99
C HIS A 110 -15.89 -0.58 -11.07
N ASN A 111 -16.51 -1.74 -10.81
CA ASN A 111 -17.95 -1.95 -11.00
C ASN A 111 -18.66 -2.13 -9.65
N GLY A 112 -18.50 -1.14 -8.77
CA GLY A 112 -19.13 -1.18 -7.45
C GLY A 112 -18.84 0.07 -6.62
N THR A 113 -19.23 0.01 -5.35
CA THR A 113 -18.96 1.06 -4.36
C THR A 113 -17.46 1.22 -4.16
N ALA A 114 -16.93 2.41 -4.42
CA ALA A 114 -15.55 2.74 -4.08
C ALA A 114 -15.44 3.07 -2.58
N TYR A 115 -14.49 2.43 -1.92
CA TYR A 115 -14.16 2.65 -0.51
C TYR A 115 -12.86 3.43 -0.36
N TRP A 116 -12.72 4.10 0.77
CA TRP A 116 -11.56 4.92 1.12
C TRP A 116 -10.79 4.36 2.31
N ILE A 117 -9.54 4.81 2.44
CA ILE A 117 -8.75 4.75 3.67
C ILE A 117 -8.68 6.16 4.27
N LYS A 118 -8.96 6.29 5.57
CA LYS A 118 -8.86 7.57 6.30
C LYS A 118 -7.76 7.46 7.33
N VAL A 119 -6.97 8.52 7.42
CA VAL A 119 -6.05 8.75 8.53
C VAL A 119 -6.64 9.86 9.39
N SER A 120 -6.66 9.65 10.70
CA SER A 120 -7.04 10.68 11.68
C SER A 120 -5.91 10.81 12.69
N ALA A 121 -5.20 11.93 12.65
CA ALA A 121 -4.12 12.25 13.57
C ALA A 121 -4.68 12.99 14.79
N GLN A 122 -4.08 12.73 15.96
CA GLN A 122 -4.47 13.32 17.24
C GLN A 122 -3.35 14.24 17.76
N THR A 123 -3.71 15.13 18.69
CA THR A 123 -2.76 16.09 19.28
C THR A 123 -1.72 15.44 20.18
N ASP A 124 -1.98 14.23 20.67
CA ASP A 124 -1.04 13.44 21.46
C ASP A 124 0.00 12.68 20.60
N GLY A 125 -0.01 12.89 19.28
CA GLY A 125 0.90 12.25 18.33
C GLY A 125 0.47 10.84 17.91
N SER A 126 -0.64 10.30 18.44
CA SER A 126 -1.22 9.07 17.92
C SER A 126 -2.00 9.33 16.63
N PHE A 127 -2.20 8.28 15.84
CA PHE A 127 -3.08 8.34 14.67
C PHE A 127 -3.84 7.03 14.47
N THR A 128 -5.02 7.12 13.86
CA THR A 128 -5.84 5.96 13.50
C THR A 128 -5.99 5.88 11.99
N VAL A 129 -5.80 4.68 11.44
CA VAL A 129 -6.11 4.38 10.04
C VAL A 129 -7.36 3.51 9.99
N THR A 130 -8.35 3.94 9.22
CA THR A 130 -9.67 3.28 9.08
C THR A 130 -9.91 2.89 7.63
N ASN A 131 -10.36 1.65 7.41
CA ASN A 131 -10.85 1.15 6.14
C ASN A 131 -12.38 1.23 6.09
N ALA A 132 -12.91 2.01 5.16
CA ALA A 132 -14.35 2.21 5.03
C ALA A 132 -15.13 0.98 4.56
N ARG A 133 -14.47 0.00 3.92
CA ARG A 133 -15.14 -1.22 3.44
C ARG A 133 -15.60 -2.11 4.58
N ASN A 134 -14.75 -2.31 5.57
CA ASN A 134 -14.94 -3.30 6.63
C ASN A 134 -15.03 -2.67 8.03
N GLY A 135 -14.88 -1.36 8.15
CA GLY A 135 -14.86 -0.64 9.43
C GLY A 135 -13.62 -0.91 10.27
N PHE A 136 -12.68 -1.74 9.80
CA PHE A 136 -11.45 -2.05 10.53
C PHE A 136 -10.65 -0.76 10.73
N SER A 137 -10.23 -0.54 11.96
CA SER A 137 -9.41 0.59 12.35
C SER A 137 -8.25 0.11 13.22
N LYS A 138 -7.04 0.63 12.96
CA LYS A 138 -5.87 0.41 13.81
C LYS A 138 -5.33 1.77 14.27
N THR A 139 -5.10 1.88 15.58
CA THR A 139 -4.49 3.07 16.19
C THR A 139 -3.02 2.81 16.46
N TYR A 140 -2.19 3.78 16.13
CA TYR A 140 -0.74 3.76 16.25
C TYR A 140 -0.35 4.79 17.31
N SER A 141 -0.02 4.29 18.50
CA SER A 141 0.39 5.12 19.63
C SER A 141 1.85 5.53 19.49
N VAL A 142 2.25 6.66 20.09
CA VAL A 142 3.65 7.12 20.10
C VAL A 142 4.59 6.07 20.73
N ASN A 143 4.13 5.38 21.77
CA ASN A 143 4.92 4.37 22.50
C ASN A 143 5.06 3.02 21.77
N SER A 144 4.36 2.83 20.64
CA SER A 144 4.35 1.55 19.91
C SER A 144 5.38 1.50 18.77
N ARG A 145 6.20 2.54 18.59
CA ARG A 145 7.19 2.58 17.51
C ARG A 145 8.28 1.53 17.76
N VAL A 146 8.29 0.49 16.93
CA VAL A 146 9.30 -0.58 17.00
C VAL A 146 10.62 -0.06 16.44
N GLY A 147 11.72 -0.19 17.20
CA GLY A 147 13.09 0.06 16.72
C GLY A 147 13.73 1.39 17.11
N THR A 148 13.30 2.05 18.20
CA THR A 148 13.94 3.29 18.71
C THR A 148 14.59 3.14 20.09
N ASN A 149 15.00 1.93 20.50
CA ASN A 149 15.93 1.74 21.62
C ASN A 149 17.35 1.58 21.12
#